data_AF-A0A3D1TUL3-F1
#
_entry.id   AF-A0A3D1TUL3-F1
#
_cell.length_a   1.000
_cell.length_b   1.000
_cell.length_c   1.000
_cell.angle_alpha   90.00
_cell.angle_beta   90.00
_cell.angle_gamma   90.00
#
_symmetry.space_group_name_H-M   'P 1'
#
loop_
_entity.id
_entity.type
_entity.pdbx_description
1 polymer ?
#
loop_
_entity_poly.entity_id
_entity_poly.type
_entity_poly.pdbx_seq_one_letter_code
_entity_poly.pdbx_strand_id
1 'polypeptide(L)'
;MSARKTPPKRPSPKKAPRKPLHVSKHGGDWLTIKDLADLFRNEKAIVDRINTTLNGGYLFMTNPLMLLKDIGVNLSPAARAALLKREPRLSDHSPTAYRALKTSTDQQTVTFKLRGLFEREHS
;
A
#
# COMPACT_ATOMS: atom_id res chain seq x y z
N MET A 1 17.64 40.65 -44.60
CA MET A 1 17.01 39.32 -44.40
C MET A 1 17.61 38.70 -43.15
N SER A 2 16.93 38.76 -42.00
CA SER A 2 17.44 38.24 -40.72
C SER A 2 17.08 36.76 -40.55
N ALA A 3 18.09 35.89 -40.57
CA ALA A 3 17.94 34.48 -40.28
C ALA A 3 17.62 34.26 -38.78
N ARG A 4 16.44 33.71 -38.48
CA ARG A 4 16.06 33.29 -37.12
C ARG A 4 16.91 32.07 -36.72
N LYS A 5 17.75 32.22 -35.70
CA LYS A 5 18.43 31.11 -35.02
C LYS A 5 17.39 30.30 -34.23
N THR A 6 17.25 29.01 -34.55
CA THR A 6 16.44 28.05 -33.79
C THR A 6 17.11 27.72 -32.46
N PRO A 7 16.34 27.60 -31.35
CA PRO A 7 16.89 27.18 -30.07
C PRO A 7 17.26 25.68 -30.08
N PRO A 8 18.30 25.27 -29.34
CA PRO A 8 18.75 23.88 -29.29
C PRO A 8 17.70 22.98 -28.62
N LYS A 9 17.45 21.81 -29.24
CA LYS A 9 16.63 20.72 -28.71
C LYS A 9 17.22 20.25 -27.38
N ARG A 10 16.47 20.41 -26.28
CA ARG A 10 16.81 19.82 -24.97
C ARG A 10 16.84 18.29 -25.11
N PRO A 11 17.91 17.60 -24.72
CA PRO A 11 17.93 16.13 -24.72
C PRO A 11 16.92 15.63 -23.68
N SER A 12 16.01 14.75 -24.12
CA SER A 12 15.05 14.09 -23.24
C SER A 12 15.80 13.28 -22.16
N PRO A 13 15.36 13.31 -20.89
CA PRO A 13 15.99 12.52 -19.86
C PRO A 13 15.84 11.03 -20.21
N LYS A 14 16.98 10.34 -20.35
CA LYS A 14 17.05 8.89 -20.51
C LYS A 14 16.25 8.26 -19.36
N LYS A 15 15.10 7.64 -19.67
CA LYS A 15 14.36 6.80 -18.72
C LYS A 15 15.32 5.71 -18.24
N ALA A 16 15.78 5.83 -17.00
CA ALA A 16 16.54 4.78 -16.35
C ALA A 16 15.72 3.48 -16.40
N PRO A 17 16.37 2.32 -16.66
CA PRO A 17 15.69 1.03 -16.60
C PRO A 17 15.14 0.86 -15.20
N ARG A 18 13.81 0.89 -15.07
CA ARG A 18 13.11 0.59 -13.83
C ARG A 18 13.34 -0.88 -13.55
N LYS A 19 14.32 -1.20 -12.69
CA LYS A 19 14.46 -2.54 -12.11
C LYS A 19 13.10 -2.90 -11.50
N PRO A 20 12.56 -4.11 -11.73
CA PRO A 20 11.37 -4.56 -11.03
C PRO A 20 11.71 -4.60 -9.53
N LEU A 21 11.10 -3.70 -8.79
CA LEU A 21 11.32 -3.54 -7.37
C LEU A 21 10.69 -4.71 -6.62
N HIS A 22 11.54 -5.35 -5.82
CA HIS A 22 11.26 -6.35 -4.79
C HIS A 22 9.77 -6.56 -4.52
N VAL A 23 9.24 -7.66 -5.05
CA VAL A 23 8.07 -8.30 -4.46
C VAL A 23 8.52 -8.73 -3.07
N SER A 24 7.92 -8.16 -2.02
CA SER A 24 8.14 -8.60 -0.65
C SER A 24 8.04 -10.12 -0.63
N LYS A 25 9.15 -10.76 -0.26
CA LYS A 25 9.33 -12.21 -0.23
C LYS A 25 8.60 -12.76 0.99
N HIS A 26 7.29 -12.54 1.09
CA HIS A 26 6.45 -13.28 2.02
C HIS A 26 6.30 -14.68 1.44
N GLY A 27 7.15 -15.61 1.90
CA GLY A 27 7.08 -16.99 1.50
C GLY A 27 5.70 -17.58 1.80
N GLY A 28 4.99 -18.00 0.75
CA GLY A 28 3.98 -19.06 0.78
C GLY A 28 2.59 -18.73 1.32
N ASP A 29 2.45 -18.18 2.52
CA ASP A 29 1.18 -18.31 3.24
C ASP A 29 0.26 -17.09 3.10
N TRP A 30 -0.61 -17.19 2.10
CA TRP A 30 -1.79 -16.35 1.95
C TRP A 30 -2.72 -16.58 3.14
N LEU A 31 -2.94 -15.52 3.92
CA LEU A 31 -3.89 -15.52 5.01
C LEU A 31 -5.28 -15.21 4.48
N THR A 32 -6.18 -16.19 4.52
CA THR A 32 -7.57 -15.99 4.08
C THR A 32 -8.44 -15.65 5.28
N ILE A 33 -9.02 -14.46 5.27
CA ILE A 33 -9.89 -13.94 6.33
C ILE A 33 -11.35 -14.15 5.95
N LYS A 34 -12.05 -14.98 6.71
CA LYS A 34 -13.45 -15.35 6.41
C LYS A 34 -14.44 -14.32 6.93
N ASP A 35 -14.16 -13.71 8.08
CA ASP A 35 -15.01 -12.76 8.78
C ASP A 35 -14.18 -11.74 9.58
N LEU A 36 -14.84 -10.77 10.23
CA LEU A 36 -14.14 -9.76 11.04
C LEU A 36 -13.48 -10.35 12.29
N ALA A 37 -14.04 -11.39 12.90
CA ALA A 37 -13.42 -12.01 14.07
C ALA A 37 -12.11 -12.71 13.70
N ASP A 38 -12.05 -13.32 12.53
CA ASP A 38 -10.85 -13.88 11.92
C ASP A 38 -9.81 -12.79 11.61
N LEU A 39 -10.25 -11.63 11.12
CA LEU A 39 -9.39 -10.47 10.90
C LEU A 39 -8.72 -10.02 12.21
N PHE A 40 -9.49 -9.91 13.29
CA PHE A 40 -8.96 -9.50 14.61
C PHE A 40 -8.09 -10.57 15.26
N ARG A 41 -8.42 -11.86 15.10
CA ARG A 41 -7.57 -12.96 15.57
C ARG A 41 -6.19 -12.95 14.94
N ASN A 42 -6.11 -12.57 13.67
CA ASN A 42 -4.85 -12.49 12.94
C ASN A 42 -4.23 -11.08 12.93
N GLU A 43 -4.80 -10.12 13.64
CA GLU A 43 -4.40 -8.71 13.61
C GLU A 43 -2.90 -8.53 13.83
N LYS A 44 -2.35 -9.19 14.85
CA LYS A 44 -0.92 -9.12 15.17
C LYS A 44 -0.04 -9.56 13.99
N ALA A 45 -0.36 -10.69 13.36
CA ALA A 45 0.41 -11.20 12.23
C ALA A 45 0.32 -10.26 11.01
N ILE A 46 -0.85 -9.67 10.78
CA ILE A 46 -1.06 -8.70 9.69
C ILE A 46 -0.27 -7.43 9.96
N VAL A 47 -0.34 -6.89 11.18
CA VAL A 47 0.41 -5.69 11.60
C VAL A 47 1.93 -5.92 11.48
N ASP A 48 2.42 -7.08 11.90
CA ASP A 48 3.84 -7.44 11.78
C ASP A 48 4.26 -7.51 10.30
N ARG A 49 3.43 -8.06 9.40
CA ARG A 49 3.66 -8.03 7.94
C ARG A 49 3.68 -6.60 7.37
N ILE A 50 2.77 -5.73 7.83
CA ILE A 50 2.76 -4.34 7.39
C ILE A 50 4.02 -3.61 7.85
N ASN A 51 4.39 -3.75 9.13
CA ASN A 51 5.55 -3.06 9.71
C ASN A 51 6.89 -3.55 9.13
N THR A 52 6.95 -4.76 8.59
CA THR A 52 8.13 -5.29 7.87
C THR A 52 8.16 -4.94 6.39
N THR A 53 7.05 -4.43 5.83
CA THR A 53 6.96 -3.96 4.45
C THR A 53 7.57 -2.58 4.30
N LEU A 54 8.40 -2.36 3.27
CA LEU A 54 8.94 -1.04 2.97
C LEU A 54 7.79 -0.05 2.74
N ASN A 55 7.81 1.07 3.46
CA ASN A 55 6.74 2.07 3.46
C ASN A 55 5.36 1.51 3.88
N GLY A 56 5.30 0.35 4.54
CA GLY A 56 4.06 -0.35 4.86
C GLY A 56 3.04 0.50 5.63
N GLY A 57 3.49 1.28 6.61
CA GLY A 57 2.61 2.21 7.33
C GLY A 57 2.00 3.28 6.42
N TYR A 58 2.76 3.87 5.51
CA TYR A 58 2.23 4.83 4.53
C TYR A 58 1.28 4.19 3.52
N LEU A 59 1.64 3.00 3.04
CA LEU A 59 0.81 2.23 2.14
C LEU A 59 -0.53 1.90 2.80
N PHE A 60 -0.51 1.56 4.08
CA PHE A 60 -1.72 1.31 4.86
C PHE A 60 -2.57 2.57 4.96
N MET A 61 -2.00 3.70 5.41
CA MET A 61 -2.72 4.97 5.52
C MET A 61 -3.32 5.45 4.19
N THR A 62 -2.66 5.12 3.07
CA THR A 62 -3.09 5.54 1.74
C THR A 62 -4.21 4.65 1.19
N ASN A 63 -4.06 3.33 1.30
CA ASN A 63 -5.07 2.38 0.86
C ASN A 63 -4.93 1.04 1.62
N PRO A 64 -5.65 0.87 2.75
CA PRO A 64 -5.54 -0.32 3.59
C PRO A 64 -5.88 -1.61 2.85
N LEU A 65 -6.96 -1.61 2.05
CA LEU A 65 -7.45 -2.80 1.37
C LEU A 65 -6.47 -3.29 0.29
N MET A 66 -5.83 -2.37 -0.43
CA MET A 66 -4.79 -2.73 -1.39
C MET A 66 -3.55 -3.28 -0.70
N LEU A 67 -3.13 -2.70 0.44
CA LEU A 67 -2.00 -3.22 1.19
C LEU A 67 -2.25 -4.63 1.69
N LEU A 68 -3.42 -4.89 2.31
CA LEU A 68 -3.79 -6.21 2.80
C LEU A 68 -3.61 -7.26 1.71
N LYS A 69 -4.12 -7.00 0.51
CA LYS A 69 -3.93 -7.90 -0.64
C LYS A 69 -2.45 -8.10 -1.00
N ASP A 70 -1.68 -7.01 -1.02
CA ASP A 70 -0.26 -7.04 -1.39
C ASP A 70 0.62 -7.81 -0.38
N ILE A 71 0.27 -7.81 0.90
CA ILE A 71 0.96 -8.59 1.95
C ILE A 71 0.40 -10.01 2.12
N GLY A 72 -0.42 -10.46 1.16
CA GLY A 72 -0.98 -11.81 1.11
C GLY A 72 -2.14 -12.02 2.09
N VAL A 73 -2.92 -10.99 2.42
CA VAL A 73 -4.15 -11.10 3.20
C VAL A 73 -5.34 -10.99 2.24
N ASN A 74 -6.09 -12.08 2.10
CA ASN A 74 -7.27 -12.14 1.25
C ASN A 74 -8.54 -12.06 2.11
N LEU A 75 -9.30 -10.98 1.94
CA LEU A 75 -10.60 -10.83 2.60
C LEU A 75 -11.68 -11.53 1.77
N SER A 76 -12.47 -12.39 2.39
CA SER A 76 -13.69 -12.90 1.77
C SER A 76 -14.64 -11.76 1.40
N PRO A 77 -15.56 -11.93 0.43
CA PRO A 77 -16.57 -10.92 0.12
C PRO A 77 -17.39 -10.50 1.34
N ALA A 78 -17.73 -11.46 2.21
CA ALA A 78 -18.47 -11.21 3.44
C ALA A 78 -17.65 -10.40 4.45
N ALA A 79 -16.37 -10.75 4.67
CA ALA A 79 -15.46 -10.01 5.54
C ALA A 79 -15.25 -8.58 5.02
N ARG A 80 -15.07 -8.41 3.71
CA ARG A 80 -14.91 -7.10 3.08
C ARG A 80 -16.17 -6.24 3.24
N ALA A 81 -17.36 -6.80 3.01
CA ALA A 81 -18.61 -6.08 3.20
C ALA A 81 -18.81 -5.66 4.67
N ALA A 82 -18.52 -6.56 5.62
CA ALA A 82 -18.59 -6.27 7.05
C ALA A 82 -17.58 -5.18 7.46
N LEU A 83 -16.37 -5.22 6.91
CA LEU A 83 -15.34 -4.22 7.17
C LEU A 83 -15.73 -2.84 6.62
N LEU A 84 -16.23 -2.76 5.38
CA LEU A 84 -16.70 -1.50 4.79
C LEU A 84 -17.94 -0.95 5.50
N LYS A 85 -18.79 -1.82 6.06
CA LYS A 85 -19.93 -1.40 6.88
C LYS A 85 -19.48 -0.74 8.18
N ARG A 86 -18.43 -1.30 8.82
CA ARG A 86 -17.86 -0.76 10.06
C ARG A 86 -17.04 0.51 9.81
N GLU A 87 -16.22 0.50 8.77
CA GLU A 87 -15.32 1.59 8.40
C GLU A 87 -15.58 2.06 6.96
N PRO A 88 -16.65 2.86 6.73
CA PRO A 88 -17.00 3.31 5.38
C PRO A 88 -15.89 4.10 4.69
N ARG A 89 -15.05 4.81 5.46
CA ARG A 89 -13.93 5.62 4.95
C ARG A 89 -12.93 4.81 4.11
N LEU A 90 -12.88 3.49 4.30
CA LEU A 90 -12.02 2.59 3.54
C LEU A 90 -12.40 2.48 2.05
N SER A 91 -13.60 2.90 1.63
CA SER A 91 -14.02 2.85 0.22
C SER A 91 -13.37 3.93 -0.64
N ASP A 92 -12.96 5.06 -0.05
CA ASP A 92 -12.69 6.30 -0.79
C ASP A 92 -11.20 6.51 -1.12
N HIS A 93 -10.39 5.47 -0.97
CA HIS A 93 -8.95 5.58 -1.13
C HIS A 93 -8.49 5.47 -2.60
N SER A 94 -7.77 6.50 -3.07
CA SER A 94 -7.24 6.54 -4.44
C SER A 94 -6.13 5.50 -4.67
N PRO A 95 -6.23 4.64 -5.70
CA PRO A 95 -5.16 3.71 -6.09
C PRO A 95 -3.88 4.40 -6.57
N THR A 96 -3.96 5.66 -7.02
CA THR A 96 -2.84 6.36 -7.64
C THR A 96 -1.74 6.68 -6.64
N ALA A 97 -2.10 7.24 -5.48
CA ALA A 97 -1.15 7.55 -4.41
C ALA A 97 -0.49 6.28 -3.86
N TYR A 98 -1.28 5.21 -3.70
CA TYR A 98 -0.79 3.92 -3.25
C TYR A 98 0.27 3.35 -4.20
N ARG A 99 -0.01 3.33 -5.51
CA ARG A 99 0.92 2.82 -6.52
C ARG A 99 2.20 3.66 -6.58
N ALA A 100 2.09 4.98 -6.50
CA ALA A 100 3.26 5.86 -6.49
C ALA A 100 4.18 5.54 -5.31
N LEU A 101 3.63 5.45 -4.09
CA LEU A 101 4.36 5.09 -2.88
C LEU A 101 4.97 3.69 -2.96
N LYS A 102 4.24 2.70 -3.48
CA LYS A 102 4.72 1.32 -3.63
C LYS A 102 5.90 1.22 -4.58
N THR A 103 5.93 2.04 -5.63
CA THR A 103 7.04 2.06 -6.61
C THR A 103 8.22 2.92 -6.16
N SER A 104 8.07 3.70 -5.10
CA SER A 104 9.15 4.54 -4.59
C SER A 104 10.18 3.70 -3.84
N THR A 105 11.46 3.89 -4.18
CA THR A 105 12.61 3.35 -3.43
C THR A 105 13.05 4.24 -2.29
N ASP A 106 12.53 5.46 -2.23
CA ASP A 106 12.97 6.45 -1.27
C ASP A 106 12.46 6.03 0.11
N GLN A 107 13.39 5.78 1.03
CA GLN A 107 13.06 5.62 2.43
C GLN A 107 12.49 6.94 2.92
N GLN A 108 11.24 6.91 3.36
CA GLN A 108 10.63 8.07 3.98
C GLN A 108 11.36 8.39 5.29
N THR A 109 11.70 9.66 5.52
CA THR A 109 12.39 10.12 6.73
C THR A 109 11.60 9.80 8.00
N VAL A 110 10.28 9.73 7.89
CA VAL A 110 9.37 9.34 8.98
C VAL A 110 8.90 7.91 8.72
N THR A 111 8.84 7.06 9.75
CA THR A 111 8.30 5.70 9.65
C THR A 111 7.05 5.58 10.51
N PHE A 112 5.92 5.23 9.90
CA PHE A 112 4.69 4.92 10.62
C PHE A 112 4.71 3.45 11.06
N LYS A 113 4.75 3.21 12.38
CA LYS A 113 4.57 1.88 12.97
C LYS A 113 3.11 1.70 13.37
N LEU A 114 2.44 0.72 12.77
CA LEU A 114 1.08 0.37 13.15
C LEU A 114 1.07 -0.38 14.47
N ARG A 115 0.13 -0.03 15.35
CA ARG A 115 -0.15 -0.74 16.61
C ARG A 115 -1.37 -1.67 16.51
N GLY A 116 -2.25 -1.41 15.55
CA GLY A 116 -3.47 -2.16 15.26
C GLY A 116 -3.97 -1.81 13.85
N LEU A 117 -4.94 -2.56 13.37
CA LEU A 117 -5.53 -2.34 12.03
C LEU A 117 -6.64 -1.30 12.04
N PHE A 118 -7.48 -1.32 13.09
CA PHE A 118 -8.64 -0.44 13.23
C PHE A 118 -8.80 -0.04 14.70
N GLU A 119 -9.40 1.12 14.96
CA GLU A 119 -9.76 1.49 16.32
C GLU A 119 -10.77 0.45 16.86
N ARG A 120 -10.45 -0.12 18.02
CA ARG A 120 -11.40 -0.95 18.75
C ARG A 120 -12.35 0.04 19.41
N GLU A 121 -13.62 0.03 19.03
CA GLU A 121 -14.67 0.63 19.87
C GLU A 121 -14.60 -0.06 21.22
N HIS A 122 -13.88 0.53 22.18
CA HIS A 122 -13.88 0.29 23.61
C HIS A 122 -12.75 1.13 24.22
N SER A 123 -13.05 2.39 24.49
CA SER A 123 -12.70 3.04 25.75
C SER A 123 -13.95 3.77 26.22
#